data_AF-A0A352B0N4-F1
#
_entry.id   AF-A0A352B0N4-F1
#
_cell.length_a   1.000
_cell.length_b   1.000
_cell.length_c   1.000
_cell.angle_alpha   90.00
_cell.angle_beta   90.00
_cell.angle_gamma   90.00
#
_symmetry.space_group_name_H-M   'P 1'
#
loop_
_entity.id
_entity.type
_entity.pdbx_description
1 polymer ?
#
loop_
_entity_poly.entity_id
_entity_poly.type
_entity_poly.pdbx_seq_one_letter_code
_entity_poly.pdbx_strand_id
1 'polypeptide(L)' 'MAIATSAEYQEMLDRAKQNRFAYPALNVSSSQTLNAALAGLQAAGSDGIIQVSTGGADYWSGSTIK' A
#
# COMPACT_ATOMS: atom_id res chain seq x y z
N MET A 1 -0.15 9.80 11.74
CA MET A 1 0.77 8.63 11.67
C MET A 1 0.96 8.31 10.18
N ALA A 2 2.05 7.67 9.74
CA ALA A 2 2.25 7.37 8.31
C ALA A 2 1.33 6.24 7.78
N ILE A 3 0.67 5.51 8.68
CA ILE A 3 -0.32 4.47 8.37
C ILE A 3 -1.68 4.98 8.82
N ALA A 4 -2.65 4.92 7.91
CA ALA A 4 -4.03 5.33 8.18
C ALA A 4 -4.69 4.39 9.20
N THR A 5 -5.39 4.96 10.15
CA THR A 5 -6.37 4.28 11.00
C THR A 5 -7.59 3.86 10.19
N SER A 6 -8.43 2.99 10.74
CA SER A 6 -9.67 2.57 10.08
C SER A 6 -10.60 3.74 9.75
N ALA A 7 -10.66 4.76 10.62
CA ALA A 7 -11.48 5.95 10.39
C ALA A 7 -10.92 6.79 9.23
N GLU A 8 -9.62 7.07 9.24
CA GLU A 8 -8.94 7.79 8.15
C GLU A 8 -9.09 7.04 6.82
N TYR A 9 -9.01 5.70 6.83
CA TYR A 9 -9.21 4.89 5.61
C TYR A 9 -10.63 5.02 5.04
N GLN A 10 -11.67 5.09 5.87
CA GLN A 10 -13.04 5.35 5.37
C GLN A 10 -13.15 6.74 4.74
N GLU A 11 -12.60 7.76 5.38
CA GLU A 11 -12.58 9.13 4.85
C GLU A 11 -11.83 9.20 3.51
N MET A 12 -10.72 8.46 3.38
CA MET A 12 -10.00 8.33 2.13
C MET A 12 -10.93 7.82 1.02
N LEU A 13 -11.64 6.70 1.26
CA LEU A 13 -12.55 6.09 0.28
C LEU A 13 -13.70 7.03 -0.11
N ASP A 14 -14.26 7.75 0.85
CA ASP A 14 -15.33 8.71 0.58
C ASP A 14 -14.83 9.88 -0.26
N ARG A 15 -13.63 10.41 0.03
CA ARG A 15 -12.98 11.44 -0.79
C ARG A 15 -12.75 10.97 -2.23
N ALA A 16 -12.29 9.72 -2.41
CA ALA A 16 -12.09 9.13 -3.73
C ALA A 16 -13.40 9.01 -4.53
N LYS A 17 -14.48 8.55 -3.88
CA LYS A 17 -15.82 8.48 -4.50
C LYS A 17 -16.34 9.85 -4.90
N GLN A 18 -16.28 10.83 -3.99
CA GLN A 18 -16.78 12.20 -4.22
C GLN A 18 -16.04 12.90 -5.36
N ASN A 19 -14.72 12.70 -5.43
CA ASN A 19 -13.86 13.38 -6.42
C ASN A 19 -13.57 12.52 -7.67
N ARG A 20 -14.19 11.35 -7.80
CA ARG A 20 -14.10 10.44 -8.97
C ARG A 20 -12.68 10.00 -9.32
N PHE A 21 -11.93 9.52 -8.32
CA PHE A 21 -10.64 8.88 -8.52
C PHE A 21 -10.54 7.59 -7.69
N ALA A 22 -9.43 6.86 -7.83
CA ALA A 22 -9.13 5.68 -7.02
C ALA A 22 -7.71 5.75 -6.46
N TYR A 23 -7.50 5.18 -5.27
CA TYR A 23 -6.15 4.97 -4.74
C TYR A 23 -5.55 3.69 -5.32
N PRO A 24 -4.26 3.70 -5.69
CA PRO A 24 -3.57 2.50 -6.11
C PRO A 24 -3.36 1.55 -4.93
N ALA A 25 -3.54 0.25 -5.18
CA ALA A 25 -3.19 -0.81 -4.23
C ALA A 25 -1.99 -1.61 -4.76
N LEU A 26 -0.84 -1.47 -4.09
CA LEU A 26 0.45 -1.96 -4.55
C LEU A 26 0.84 -3.22 -3.76
N ASN A 27 0.97 -4.34 -4.46
CA ASN A 27 1.54 -5.55 -3.87
C ASN A 27 3.04 -5.38 -3.65
N VAL A 28 3.51 -5.67 -2.44
CA VAL A 28 4.94 -5.63 -2.09
C VAL A 28 5.39 -6.98 -1.53
N SER A 29 6.59 -7.42 -1.89
CA SER A 29 7.18 -8.70 -1.47
C SER A 29 8.53 -8.55 -0.77
N SER A 30 9.14 -7.37 -0.80
CA SER A 30 10.41 -7.11 -0.14
C SER A 30 10.57 -5.64 0.26
N SER A 31 11.55 -5.35 1.13
CA SER A 31 11.83 -3.97 1.55
C SER A 31 12.17 -3.06 0.37
N GLN A 32 12.81 -3.61 -0.67
CA GLN A 32 13.08 -2.87 -1.90
C GLN A 32 11.78 -2.48 -2.62
N THR A 33 10.86 -3.42 -2.81
CA THR A 33 9.57 -3.14 -3.47
C THR A 33 8.67 -2.23 -2.64
N LEU A 34 8.72 -2.34 -1.30
CA LEU A 34 8.03 -1.44 -0.39
C LEU A 34 8.57 0.00 -0.50
N ASN A 35 9.88 0.18 -0.47
CA ASN A 35 10.50 1.50 -0.61
C ASN A 35 10.20 2.12 -1.98
N ALA A 36 10.21 1.32 -3.05
CA ALA A 36 9.84 1.79 -4.39
C ALA A 36 8.37 2.25 -4.45
N ALA A 37 7.45 1.51 -3.82
CA ALA A 37 6.05 1.89 -3.73
C ALA A 37 5.86 3.22 -2.98
N LEU A 38 6.52 3.38 -1.83
CA LEU A 38 6.47 4.62 -1.04
C LEU A 38 7.03 5.83 -1.81
N ALA A 39 8.17 5.66 -2.48
CA ALA A 39 8.76 6.70 -3.31
C ALA A 39 7.85 7.09 -4.49
N GLY A 40 7.20 6.10 -5.13
CA GLY A 40 6.25 6.34 -6.21
C GLY A 40 5.01 7.12 -5.74
N LEU A 41 4.44 6.76 -4.59
CA LEU A 41 3.31 7.48 -3.98
C LEU A 41 3.69 8.93 -3.63
N GLN A 42 4.87 9.12 -3.03
CA GLN A 42 5.39 10.45 -2.72
C GLN A 42 5.60 11.30 -3.98
N ALA A 43 6.21 10.74 -5.02
CA ALA A 43 6.44 11.45 -6.28
C ALA A 43 5.12 11.81 -6.99
N ALA A 44 4.09 10.97 -6.85
CA ALA A 44 2.75 11.23 -7.37
C ALA A 44 1.92 12.19 -6.50
N GLY A 45 2.40 12.56 -5.30
CA GLY A 45 1.63 13.34 -4.32
C GLY A 45 0.33 12.65 -3.91
N SER A 46 0.34 11.31 -3.87
CA SER A 46 -0.86 10.48 -3.73
C SER A 46 -0.78 9.59 -2.49
N ASP A 47 -1.90 9.46 -1.79
CA ASP A 47 -2.07 8.38 -0.81
C ASP A 47 -2.23 7.04 -1.56
N GLY A 48 -2.01 5.92 -0.86
CA GLY A 48 -2.12 4.60 -1.47
C GLY A 48 -2.34 3.49 -0.46
N ILE A 49 -2.54 2.29 -0.98
CA ILE A 49 -2.70 1.06 -0.19
C ILE A 49 -1.48 0.18 -0.44
N ILE A 50 -0.75 -0.14 0.63
CA ILE A 50 0.26 -1.19 0.61
C ILE A 50 -0.42 -2.50 0.96
N GLN A 51 -0.33 -3.48 0.06
CA GLN A 51 -0.92 -4.79 0.24
C GLN A 51 0.13 -5.89 0.09
N VAL A 52 -0.11 -7.01 0.76
CA VAL A 52 0.74 -8.20 0.70
C VAL A 52 -0.18 -9.37 0.38
N SER A 53 0.04 -9.99 -0.77
CA SER A 53 -0.66 -11.23 -1.13
C SER A 53 -0.12 -12.39 -0.31
N THR A 54 -0.83 -13.53 -0.27
CA THR A 54 -0.35 -14.73 0.43
C THR A 54 1.03 -15.18 -0.08
N GLY A 55 1.25 -15.21 -1.40
CA GLY A 55 2.57 -15.52 -1.98
C GLY A 55 3.62 -14.45 -1.71
N GLY A 56 3.23 -13.18 -1.63
CA GLY A 56 4.11 -12.09 -1.22
C GLY A 56 4.56 -12.24 0.23
N ALA A 57 3.64 -12.60 1.13
CA ALA A 57 3.93 -12.85 2.55
C ALA A 57 4.88 -14.06 2.72
N ASP A 58 4.67 -15.12 1.93
CA ASP A 58 5.60 -16.26 1.90
C ASP A 58 7.02 -15.81 1.52
N TYR A 59 7.15 -14.98 0.48
CA TYR A 59 8.46 -14.44 0.09
C TYR A 59 9.08 -13.56 1.19
N TRP A 60 8.28 -12.72 1.86
CA TRP A 60 8.71 -11.91 3.00
C TRP A 60 9.22 -12.72 4.18
N SER A 61 8.66 -13.92 4.40
CA SER A 61 9.11 -14.80 5.48
C SER A 61 10.55 -15.31 5.28
N GLY A 62 11.09 -15.19 4.05
CA GLY A 62 12.42 -15.62 3.68
C GLY A 62 12.42 -17.04 3.11
N SER A 63 13.33 -17.30 2.16
CA SER A 63 13.40 -18.57 1.41
C SER A 63 13.80 -19.79 2.24
N THR A 64 13.99 -19.63 3.55
CA THR A 64 14.39 -20.70 4.48
C THR A 64 13.32 -21.04 5.51
N ILE A 65 12.22 -20.27 5.57
CA ILE A 65 11.13 -20.49 6.54
C ILE A 65 10.08 -21.48 5.99
N LYS A 66 10.04 -21.67 4.67
CA LYS A 66 9.26 -22.71 3.98
C LYS A 66 10.18 -23.53 3.09
#